data_AF-A0A7W0HG16-F1
#
_entry.id   AF-A0A7W0HG16-F1
#
_cell.length_a   1.000
_cell.length_b   1.000
_cell.length_c   1.000
_cell.angle_alpha   90.00
_cell.angle_beta   90.00
_cell.angle_gamma   90.00
#
_symmetry.space_group_name_H-M   'P 1'
#
loop_
_entity.id
_entity.type
_entity.pdbx_description
1 polymer ?
#
loop_
_entity_poly.entity_id
_entity_poly.type
_entity_poly.pdbx_seq_one_letter_code
_entity_poly.pdbx_strand_id
1 'polypeptide(L)'
;MTASTGILMCSIAVSASIVGALELKSRHHVVTAGFWFEDGMTFELHDPTRIGGPLTADEERRIAAISRLEVEQAFAEFRIHVNDRKDALYRVAVSQMIRPSRGSSVRFSGASGQSMVFGPLGGSGLVNFHLLAAQAMAFAPPGATRADVVDAMGRGVGRAAVHEFAHQILPHGPMHNTQDDASYEFGASNRVAQYYGLMRWSVAYPALVERLARRP
;
A
#
# COMPACT_ATOMS: atom_id res chain seq x y z
N MET A 1 32.64 43.69 10.14
CA MET A 1 31.37 42.93 10.21
C MET A 1 31.05 42.35 8.82
N THR A 2 31.61 41.21 8.43
CA THR A 2 31.38 40.57 7.10
C THR A 2 31.70 39.06 7.12
N ALA A 3 31.45 38.35 8.23
CA ALA A 3 31.77 36.92 8.34
C ALA A 3 30.54 35.97 8.35
N SER A 4 29.32 36.49 8.39
CA SER A 4 28.11 35.66 8.59
C SER A 4 27.48 35.10 7.30
N THR A 5 27.81 35.67 6.13
CA THR A 5 27.14 35.33 4.86
C THR A 5 27.75 34.11 4.16
N GLY A 6 29.03 33.80 4.39
CA GLY A 6 29.73 32.70 3.73
C GLY A 6 29.38 31.31 4.27
N ILE A 7 29.07 31.20 5.58
CA ILE A 7 28.76 29.93 6.24
C ILE A 7 27.37 29.42 5.84
N LEU A 8 26.41 30.33 5.62
CA LEU A 8 25.04 29.96 5.24
C LEU A 8 24.96 29.38 3.81
N MET A 9 25.77 29.89 2.87
CA MET A 9 25.78 29.41 1.48
C MET A 9 26.46 28.04 1.31
N CYS A 10 27.50 27.73 2.09
CA CYS A 10 28.13 26.42 2.06
C CYS A 10 27.19 25.29 2.53
N SER A 11 26.38 25.54 3.57
CA SER A 11 25.45 24.54 4.11
C SER A 11 24.31 24.17 3.15
N ILE A 12 23.82 25.15 2.37
CA ILE A 12 22.77 24.92 1.36
C ILE A 12 23.32 24.11 0.18
N ALA A 13 24.51 24.44 -0.32
CA ALA A 13 25.12 23.74 -1.44
C ALA A 13 25.45 22.27 -1.10
N VAL A 14 25.92 21.99 0.11
CA VAL A 14 26.16 20.61 0.58
C VAL A 14 24.86 19.82 0.68
N SER A 15 23.80 20.42 1.22
CA SER A 15 22.49 19.77 1.34
C SER A 15 21.89 19.43 -0.03
N ALA A 16 21.94 20.37 -0.99
CA ALA A 16 21.48 20.15 -2.35
C ALA A 16 22.29 19.05 -3.08
N SER A 17 23.61 19.00 -2.86
CA SER A 17 24.49 17.99 -3.44
C SER A 17 24.21 16.59 -2.88
N ILE A 18 23.90 16.49 -1.57
CA ILE A 18 23.51 15.23 -0.92
C ILE A 18 22.17 14.75 -1.48
N VAL A 19 21.17 15.65 -1.61
CA VAL A 19 19.86 15.31 -2.18
C VAL A 19 20.01 14.83 -3.62
N GLY A 20 20.75 15.57 -4.46
CA GLY A 20 20.98 15.19 -5.86
C GLY A 20 21.74 13.87 -6.01
N ALA A 21 22.75 13.61 -5.18
CA ALA A 21 23.49 12.35 -5.18
C ALA A 21 22.63 11.15 -4.70
N LEU A 22 21.77 11.36 -3.71
CA LEU A 22 20.80 10.36 -3.25
C LEU A 22 19.76 10.04 -4.34
N GLU A 23 19.30 11.05 -5.06
CA GLU A 23 18.33 10.91 -6.13
C GLU A 23 18.90 10.13 -7.33
N LEU A 24 20.12 10.49 -7.77
CA LEU A 24 20.86 9.76 -8.82
C LEU A 24 21.14 8.31 -8.42
N LYS A 25 21.59 8.08 -7.19
CA LYS A 25 21.86 6.72 -6.70
C LYS A 25 20.58 5.89 -6.60
N SER A 26 19.43 6.52 -6.28
CA SER A 26 18.15 5.84 -6.22
C SER A 26 17.71 5.24 -7.57
N ARG A 27 18.07 5.86 -8.70
CA ARG A 27 17.71 5.38 -10.05
C ARG A 27 18.40 4.07 -10.44
N HIS A 28 19.49 3.71 -9.75
CA HIS A 28 20.26 2.49 -10.04
C HIS A 28 20.10 1.37 -8.99
N HIS A 29 19.47 1.65 -7.86
CA HIS A 29 19.28 0.68 -6.79
C HIS A 29 17.89 0.05 -6.81
N VAL A 30 17.82 -1.26 -6.54
CA VAL A 30 16.53 -1.92 -6.27
C VAL A 30 15.98 -1.35 -4.97
N VAL A 31 14.79 -0.78 -5.04
CA VAL A 31 14.09 -0.22 -3.89
C VAL A 31 13.48 -1.35 -3.06
N THR A 32 13.49 -1.25 -1.73
CA THR A 32 12.83 -2.23 -0.86
C THR A 32 11.47 -1.72 -0.38
N ALA A 33 10.44 -2.57 -0.48
CA ALA A 33 9.12 -2.35 0.09
C ALA A 33 8.81 -3.43 1.14
N GLY A 34 8.54 -3.01 2.37
CA GLY A 34 8.13 -3.88 3.46
C GLY A 34 6.61 -3.97 3.50
N PHE A 35 6.07 -5.17 3.38
CA PHE A 35 4.64 -5.45 3.58
C PHE A 35 4.50 -6.58 4.60
N TRP A 36 3.64 -6.44 5.61
CA TRP A 36 3.45 -7.46 6.64
C TRP A 36 2.09 -7.30 7.34
N PHE A 37 1.65 -8.33 8.06
CA PHE A 37 0.51 -8.26 8.97
C PHE A 37 1.02 -7.94 10.38
N GLU A 38 0.37 -7.00 11.08
CA GLU A 38 0.79 -6.61 12.42
C GLU A 38 0.78 -7.78 13.40
N ASP A 39 1.73 -7.75 14.34
CA ASP A 39 1.84 -8.77 15.38
C ASP A 39 0.57 -8.73 16.26
N GLY A 40 -0.06 -9.88 16.50
CA GLY A 40 -1.28 -9.96 17.31
C GLY A 40 -2.58 -9.62 16.57
N MET A 41 -2.57 -9.52 15.23
CA MET A 41 -3.82 -9.52 14.46
C MET A 41 -4.65 -10.77 14.76
N THR A 42 -5.95 -10.57 14.97
CA THR A 42 -6.90 -11.65 15.31
C THR A 42 -7.66 -12.19 14.11
N PHE A 43 -7.62 -11.48 12.96
CA PHE A 43 -8.40 -11.78 11.77
C PHE A 43 -9.92 -11.88 12.03
N GLU A 44 -10.40 -11.27 13.12
CA GLU A 44 -11.82 -11.30 13.46
C GLU A 44 -12.65 -10.57 12.39
N LEU A 45 -13.71 -11.24 11.96
CA LEU A 45 -14.68 -10.71 11.00
C LEU A 45 -15.81 -9.99 11.74
N HIS A 46 -16.39 -8.95 11.13
CA HIS A 46 -17.56 -8.28 11.69
C HIS A 46 -18.76 -9.24 11.83
N ASP A 47 -18.99 -10.07 10.82
CA ASP A 47 -20.06 -11.07 10.80
C ASP A 47 -19.53 -12.37 10.18
N PRO A 48 -18.91 -13.26 10.99
CA PRO A 48 -18.36 -14.51 10.49
C PRO A 48 -19.44 -15.48 9.97
N THR A 49 -20.71 -15.28 10.36
CA THR A 49 -21.80 -16.19 9.94
C THR A 49 -22.08 -16.11 8.45
N ARG A 50 -21.77 -14.97 7.79
CA ARG A 50 -21.91 -14.78 6.34
C ARG A 50 -21.08 -15.72 5.49
N ILE A 51 -20.00 -16.25 6.04
CA ILE A 51 -19.15 -17.25 5.37
C ILE A 51 -19.21 -18.62 6.05
N GLY A 52 -20.13 -18.83 7.00
CA GLY A 52 -20.31 -20.11 7.71
C GLY A 52 -19.49 -20.30 8.98
N GLY A 53 -18.95 -19.22 9.56
CA GLY A 53 -18.21 -19.25 10.83
C GLY A 53 -16.87 -18.50 10.79
N PRO A 54 -16.15 -18.43 11.92
CA PRO A 54 -14.86 -17.74 12.04
C PRO A 54 -13.84 -18.24 11.00
N LEU A 55 -12.85 -17.40 10.67
CA LEU A 55 -11.73 -17.83 9.83
C LEU A 55 -10.93 -18.92 10.55
N THR A 56 -10.45 -19.89 9.78
CA THR A 56 -9.50 -20.89 10.25
C THR A 56 -8.07 -20.38 10.06
N ALA A 57 -7.11 -20.93 10.81
CA ALA A 57 -5.70 -20.58 10.66
C ALA A 57 -5.16 -20.79 9.23
N ASP A 58 -5.71 -21.75 8.49
CA ASP A 58 -5.33 -22.03 7.10
C ASP A 58 -5.82 -20.92 6.17
N GLU A 59 -7.02 -20.41 6.41
CA GLU A 59 -7.60 -19.29 5.67
C GLU A 59 -6.89 -17.97 5.98
N GLU A 60 -6.48 -17.74 7.22
CA GLU A 60 -5.65 -16.59 7.60
C GLU A 60 -4.31 -16.59 6.84
N ARG A 61 -3.62 -17.75 6.81
CA ARG A 61 -2.39 -17.90 6.02
C ARG A 61 -2.63 -17.71 4.53
N ARG A 62 -3.77 -18.18 4.02
CA ARG A 62 -4.16 -18.00 2.62
C ARG A 62 -4.43 -16.54 2.27
N ILE A 63 -5.13 -15.81 3.12
CA ILE A 63 -5.34 -14.35 2.98
C ILE A 63 -3.98 -13.64 2.92
N ALA A 64 -3.07 -13.95 3.83
CA ALA A 64 -1.74 -13.34 3.85
C ALA A 64 -0.94 -13.64 2.57
N ALA A 65 -0.93 -14.89 2.13
CA ALA A 65 -0.24 -15.32 0.92
C ALA A 65 -0.79 -14.65 -0.34
N ILE A 66 -2.12 -14.58 -0.50
CA ILE A 66 -2.76 -13.92 -1.65
C ILE A 66 -2.51 -12.41 -1.61
N SER A 67 -2.57 -11.80 -0.43
CA SER A 67 -2.27 -10.37 -0.26
C SER A 67 -0.85 -10.05 -0.72
N ARG A 68 0.13 -10.87 -0.30
CA ARG A 68 1.54 -10.76 -0.74
C ARG A 68 1.64 -10.88 -2.25
N LEU A 69 1.02 -11.91 -2.83
CA LEU A 69 1.08 -12.20 -4.25
C LEU A 69 0.57 -11.02 -5.09
N GLU A 70 -0.52 -10.39 -4.67
CA GLU A 70 -1.08 -9.22 -5.36
C GLU A 70 -0.11 -8.02 -5.34
N VAL A 71 0.57 -7.77 -4.22
CA VAL A 71 1.60 -6.73 -4.12
C VAL A 71 2.78 -7.06 -5.03
N GLU A 72 3.27 -8.30 -5.00
CA GLU A 72 4.38 -8.75 -5.83
C GLU A 72 4.05 -8.66 -7.32
N GLN A 73 2.85 -9.08 -7.73
CA GLN A 73 2.38 -9.03 -9.11
C GLN A 73 2.24 -7.61 -9.61
N ALA A 74 1.61 -6.72 -8.84
CA ALA A 74 1.45 -5.32 -9.21
C ALA A 74 2.80 -4.65 -9.47
N PHE A 75 3.83 -5.03 -8.71
CA PHE A 75 5.16 -4.45 -8.81
C PHE A 75 6.18 -5.30 -9.58
N ALA A 76 5.77 -6.40 -10.21
CA ALA A 76 6.67 -7.42 -10.74
C ALA A 76 7.65 -6.91 -11.79
N GLU A 77 7.26 -5.90 -12.57
CA GLU A 77 8.09 -5.34 -13.64
C GLU A 77 8.91 -4.11 -13.21
N PHE A 78 8.78 -3.62 -11.98
CA PHE A 78 9.56 -2.47 -11.48
C PHE A 78 10.75 -2.92 -10.66
N ARG A 79 11.80 -2.09 -10.55
CA ARG A 79 12.98 -2.38 -9.70
C ARG A 79 12.71 -2.13 -8.22
N ILE A 80 11.67 -2.79 -7.72
CA ILE A 80 11.30 -2.81 -6.32
C ILE A 80 11.24 -4.27 -5.86
N HIS A 81 11.73 -4.53 -4.66
CA HIS A 81 11.70 -5.84 -4.03
C HIS A 81 10.80 -5.77 -2.79
N VAL A 82 9.75 -6.59 -2.81
CA VAL A 82 8.77 -6.67 -1.73
C VAL A 82 9.23 -7.75 -0.76
N ASN A 83 9.21 -7.45 0.54
CA ASN A 83 9.57 -8.40 1.61
C ASN A 83 8.86 -8.06 2.92
N ASP A 84 9.26 -8.72 4.01
CA ASP A 84 8.61 -8.60 5.33
C ASP A 84 9.34 -7.58 6.24
N ARG A 85 10.29 -6.83 5.70
CA ARG A 85 11.17 -5.97 6.50
C ARG A 85 10.43 -4.71 6.97
N LYS A 86 10.25 -4.61 8.28
CA LYS A 86 9.68 -3.41 8.94
C LYS A 86 10.58 -2.17 8.85
N ASP A 87 11.84 -2.32 8.43
CA ASP A 87 12.82 -1.24 8.23
C ASP A 87 13.02 -0.82 6.76
N ALA A 88 12.20 -1.33 5.83
CA ALA A 88 12.25 -0.97 4.42
C ALA A 88 11.97 0.52 4.16
N LEU A 89 12.39 1.03 2.98
CA LEU A 89 12.16 2.42 2.57
C LEU A 89 10.66 2.75 2.51
N TYR A 90 9.90 1.93 1.79
CA TYR A 90 8.45 2.00 1.74
C TYR A 90 7.85 0.89 2.59
N ARG A 91 6.79 1.19 3.32
CA ARG A 91 6.25 0.30 4.35
C ARG A 91 4.74 0.33 4.36
N VAL A 92 4.11 -0.84 4.32
CA VAL A 92 2.67 -0.96 4.54
C VAL A 92 2.43 -2.14 5.47
N ALA A 93 1.82 -1.90 6.62
CA ALA A 93 1.35 -2.98 7.48
C ALA A 93 -0.15 -3.20 7.28
N VAL A 94 -0.60 -4.44 7.38
CA VAL A 94 -2.02 -4.76 7.55
C VAL A 94 -2.31 -4.74 9.03
N SER A 95 -3.32 -3.97 9.43
CA SER A 95 -3.81 -3.88 10.80
C SER A 95 -5.23 -4.41 10.86
N GLN A 96 -5.63 -4.95 12.02
CA GLN A 96 -7.02 -5.37 12.25
C GLN A 96 -7.99 -4.20 11.97
N MET A 97 -7.65 -3.00 12.48
CA MET A 97 -8.41 -1.79 12.26
C MET A 97 -7.49 -0.58 12.40
N ILE A 98 -7.57 0.37 11.47
CA ILE A 98 -6.83 1.63 11.59
C ILE A 98 -7.49 2.45 12.70
N ARG A 99 -6.76 2.60 13.81
CA ARG A 99 -7.21 3.41 14.94
C ARG A 99 -6.90 4.89 14.66
N PRO A 100 -7.82 5.83 14.97
CA PRO A 100 -7.49 7.25 14.92
C PRO A 100 -6.29 7.53 15.83
N SER A 101 -5.29 8.24 15.33
CA SER A 101 -4.20 8.73 16.17
C SER A 101 -4.79 9.64 17.27
N ARG A 102 -4.35 9.45 18.52
CA ARG A 102 -4.78 10.30 19.65
C ARG A 102 -4.53 11.77 19.31
N GLY A 103 -5.58 12.57 19.26
CA GLY A 103 -5.51 14.01 18.96
C GLY A 103 -5.79 14.40 17.51
N SER A 104 -6.00 13.44 16.59
CA SER A 104 -6.49 13.77 15.26
C SER A 104 -8.00 14.07 15.30
N SER A 105 -8.41 15.29 14.97
CA SER A 105 -9.81 15.65 14.75
C SER A 105 -10.38 15.03 13.46
N VAL A 106 -9.51 14.50 12.60
CA VAL A 106 -9.92 13.81 11.38
C VAL A 106 -10.27 12.37 11.74
N ARG A 107 -11.56 12.12 11.88
CA ARG A 107 -12.13 10.77 12.06
C ARG A 107 -11.98 9.99 10.76
N PHE A 108 -10.78 9.47 10.46
CA PHE A 108 -10.57 8.44 9.42
C PHE A 108 -11.16 7.07 9.81
N SER A 109 -12.23 7.06 10.58
CA SER A 109 -12.97 5.86 10.98
C SER A 109 -13.69 5.33 9.73
N GLY A 110 -13.00 4.52 8.93
CA GLY A 110 -13.55 3.90 7.72
C GLY A 110 -12.67 3.94 6.48
N ALA A 111 -11.41 4.36 6.56
CA ALA A 111 -10.49 4.23 5.43
C ALA A 111 -10.02 2.76 5.28
N SER A 112 -9.94 2.27 4.05
CA SER A 112 -9.36 0.95 3.74
C SER A 112 -7.84 0.93 3.83
N GLY A 113 -7.22 2.10 3.70
CA GLY A 113 -5.81 2.32 3.92
C GLY A 113 -5.51 3.77 4.29
N GLN A 114 -4.31 3.98 4.81
CA GLN A 114 -3.77 5.29 5.13
C GLN A 114 -2.28 5.27 4.88
N SER A 115 -1.75 6.34 4.29
CA SER A 115 -0.32 6.48 4.03
C SER A 115 0.21 7.82 4.51
N MET A 116 1.46 7.80 4.99
CA MET A 116 2.27 8.95 5.38
C MET A 116 3.55 8.95 4.56
N VAL A 117 3.89 10.09 3.96
CA VAL A 117 5.08 10.23 3.10
C VAL A 117 6.13 11.08 3.79
N PHE A 118 7.38 10.62 3.76
CA PHE A 118 8.52 11.25 4.40
C PHE A 118 9.56 11.75 3.37
N GLY A 119 9.09 12.19 2.21
CA GLY A 119 9.92 12.68 1.11
C GLY A 119 10.99 11.65 0.69
N PRO A 120 12.29 12.00 0.67
CA PRO A 120 13.33 11.08 0.24
C PRO A 120 13.58 9.91 1.22
N LEU A 121 13.01 9.96 2.43
CA LEU A 121 13.15 8.93 3.45
C LEU A 121 12.10 7.80 3.33
N GLY A 122 11.26 7.85 2.28
CA GLY A 122 10.28 6.83 1.97
C GLY A 122 8.91 7.11 2.58
N GLY A 123 8.24 6.08 3.10
CA GLY A 123 6.86 6.20 3.58
C GLY A 123 6.46 5.11 4.57
N SER A 124 5.30 5.29 5.17
CA SER A 124 4.65 4.28 6.01
C SER A 124 3.15 4.35 5.84
N GLY A 125 2.50 3.19 5.78
CA GLY A 125 1.05 3.10 5.67
C GLY A 125 0.49 1.91 6.42
N LEU A 126 -0.83 1.94 6.58
CA LEU A 126 -1.63 0.90 7.19
C LEU A 126 -2.79 0.53 6.26
N VAL A 127 -3.16 -0.74 6.25
CA VAL A 127 -4.33 -1.27 5.57
C VAL A 127 -5.29 -1.84 6.59
N ASN A 128 -6.58 -1.56 6.43
CA ASN A 128 -7.64 -1.96 7.36
C ASN A 128 -8.24 -3.32 6.96
N PHE A 129 -7.79 -4.40 7.61
CA PHE A 129 -8.29 -5.74 7.33
C PHE A 129 -9.79 -5.86 7.55
N HIS A 130 -10.31 -5.38 8.68
CA HIS A 130 -11.72 -5.55 9.05
C HIS A 130 -12.67 -4.97 8.01
N LEU A 131 -12.38 -3.76 7.53
CA LEU A 131 -13.18 -3.11 6.49
C LEU A 131 -13.10 -3.85 5.16
N LEU A 132 -11.89 -4.23 4.72
CA LEU A 132 -11.69 -4.90 3.44
C LEU A 132 -12.30 -6.30 3.43
N ALA A 133 -12.24 -7.03 4.54
CA ALA A 133 -12.90 -8.31 4.69
C ALA A 133 -14.42 -8.19 4.62
N ALA A 134 -14.99 -7.16 5.28
CA ALA A 134 -16.42 -6.87 5.19
C ALA A 134 -16.86 -6.53 3.76
N GLN A 135 -16.06 -5.75 3.03
CA GLN A 135 -16.34 -5.41 1.63
C GLN A 135 -16.19 -6.61 0.70
N ALA A 136 -15.19 -7.48 0.89
CA ALA A 136 -15.06 -8.72 0.13
C ALA A 136 -16.31 -9.62 0.26
N MET A 137 -16.88 -9.72 1.47
CA MET A 137 -18.16 -10.41 1.70
C MET A 137 -19.35 -9.66 1.07
N ALA A 138 -19.36 -8.33 1.10
CA ALA A 138 -20.45 -7.53 0.54
C ALA A 138 -20.51 -7.59 -1.00
N PHE A 139 -19.36 -7.69 -1.66
CA PHE A 139 -19.25 -7.76 -3.13
C PHE A 139 -19.16 -9.19 -3.67
N ALA A 140 -19.33 -10.20 -2.83
CA ALA A 140 -19.30 -11.60 -3.26
C ALA A 140 -20.38 -11.85 -4.34
N PRO A 141 -20.01 -12.40 -5.52
CA PRO A 141 -20.99 -12.71 -6.54
C PRO A 141 -21.95 -13.82 -6.07
N PRO A 142 -23.16 -13.92 -6.64
CA PRO A 142 -24.07 -15.03 -6.34
C PRO A 142 -23.40 -16.38 -6.55
N GLY A 143 -23.49 -17.26 -5.56
CA GLY A 143 -22.87 -18.59 -5.61
C GLY A 143 -21.38 -18.63 -5.25
N ALA A 144 -20.77 -17.50 -4.88
CA ALA A 144 -19.40 -17.50 -4.34
C ALA A 144 -19.27 -18.46 -3.16
N THR A 145 -18.26 -19.33 -3.21
CA THR A 145 -17.95 -20.25 -2.12
C THR A 145 -17.22 -19.52 -0.99
N ARG A 146 -17.13 -20.16 0.18
CA ARG A 146 -16.30 -19.66 1.29
C ARG A 146 -14.86 -19.40 0.85
N ALA A 147 -14.29 -20.31 0.06
CA ALA A 147 -12.94 -20.16 -0.47
C ALA A 147 -12.80 -18.94 -1.40
N ASP A 148 -13.79 -18.68 -2.26
CA ASP A 148 -13.77 -17.51 -3.15
C ASP A 148 -13.76 -16.19 -2.36
N VAL A 149 -14.54 -16.14 -1.28
CA VAL A 149 -14.61 -14.96 -0.40
C VAL A 149 -13.30 -14.78 0.38
N VAL A 150 -12.73 -15.86 0.92
CA VAL A 150 -11.41 -15.82 1.60
C VAL A 150 -10.32 -15.32 0.64
N ASP A 151 -10.30 -15.82 -0.59
CA ASP A 151 -9.37 -15.34 -1.61
C ASP A 151 -9.58 -13.86 -1.93
N ALA A 152 -10.85 -13.44 -2.00
CA ALA A 152 -11.21 -12.05 -2.23
C ALA A 152 -10.80 -11.12 -1.08
N MET A 153 -10.82 -11.59 0.17
CA MET A 153 -10.26 -10.84 1.31
C MET A 153 -8.76 -10.59 1.10
N GLY A 154 -8.01 -11.63 0.73
CA GLY A 154 -6.58 -11.51 0.42
C GLY A 154 -6.32 -10.55 -0.73
N ARG A 155 -7.09 -10.66 -1.82
CA ARG A 155 -6.99 -9.73 -2.96
C ARG A 155 -7.26 -8.29 -2.54
N GLY A 156 -8.34 -8.06 -1.80
CA GLY A 156 -8.72 -6.75 -1.31
C GLY A 156 -7.62 -6.08 -0.48
N VAL A 157 -7.00 -6.84 0.43
CA VAL A 157 -5.88 -6.38 1.28
C VAL A 157 -4.64 -6.07 0.45
N GLY A 158 -4.20 -6.99 -0.40
CA GLY A 158 -3.02 -6.78 -1.24
C GLY A 158 -3.15 -5.57 -2.16
N ARG A 159 -4.31 -5.43 -2.82
CA ARG A 159 -4.60 -4.31 -3.73
C ARG A 159 -4.73 -2.97 -3.01
N ALA A 160 -5.26 -2.95 -1.80
CA ALA A 160 -5.24 -1.75 -0.96
C ALA A 160 -3.79 -1.39 -0.58
N ALA A 161 -2.96 -2.38 -0.24
CA ALA A 161 -1.54 -2.13 0.05
C ALA A 161 -0.79 -1.57 -1.17
N VAL A 162 -1.09 -2.06 -2.38
CA VAL A 162 -0.55 -1.50 -3.64
C VAL A 162 -0.90 -0.02 -3.79
N HIS A 163 -2.15 0.36 -3.50
CA HIS A 163 -2.60 1.76 -3.50
C HIS A 163 -1.80 2.62 -2.50
N GLU A 164 -1.64 2.14 -1.26
CA GLU A 164 -0.89 2.85 -0.23
C GLU A 164 0.60 2.98 -0.57
N PHE A 165 1.21 1.95 -1.19
CA PHE A 165 2.57 2.04 -1.69
C PHE A 165 2.70 3.10 -2.77
N ALA A 166 1.76 3.16 -3.72
CA ALA A 166 1.78 4.16 -4.78
C ALA A 166 1.74 5.59 -4.20
N HIS A 167 0.97 5.83 -3.13
CA HIS A 167 1.02 7.11 -2.41
C HIS A 167 2.40 7.47 -1.86
N GLN A 168 3.14 6.48 -1.36
CA GLN A 168 4.50 6.70 -0.82
C GLN A 168 5.53 6.93 -1.92
N ILE A 169 5.40 6.19 -3.02
CA ILE A 169 6.32 6.24 -4.16
C ILE A 169 6.11 7.54 -4.96
N LEU A 170 4.85 7.95 -5.11
CA LEU A 170 4.40 9.09 -5.93
C LEU A 170 3.59 10.11 -5.11
N PRO A 171 4.19 10.81 -4.13
CA PRO A 171 3.46 11.75 -3.26
C PRO A 171 2.77 12.90 -4.00
N HIS A 172 3.24 13.24 -5.20
CA HIS A 172 2.70 14.30 -6.07
C HIS A 172 2.29 13.75 -7.44
N GLY A 173 2.23 12.44 -7.59
CA GLY A 173 1.88 11.81 -8.86
C GLY A 173 0.37 11.75 -9.09
N PRO A 174 -0.05 11.33 -10.30
CA PRO A 174 -1.46 11.12 -10.62
C PRO A 174 -1.98 9.93 -9.81
N MET A 175 -2.61 10.24 -8.68
CA MET A 175 -3.25 9.31 -7.76
C MET A 175 -4.75 9.63 -7.74
N HIS A 176 -5.62 8.62 -7.65
CA HIS A 176 -7.08 8.76 -7.67
C HIS A 176 -7.73 8.90 -9.05
N ASN A 177 -7.44 7.95 -9.97
CA ASN A 177 -8.25 7.80 -11.18
C ASN A 177 -9.63 7.18 -10.85
N THR A 178 -10.62 8.02 -10.58
CA THR A 178 -11.99 7.58 -10.24
C THR A 178 -12.79 7.10 -11.44
N GLN A 179 -12.23 7.08 -12.66
CA GLN A 179 -12.93 6.67 -13.88
C GLN A 179 -12.58 5.24 -14.32
N ASP A 180 -11.49 4.65 -13.84
CA ASP A 180 -11.05 3.28 -14.17
C ASP A 180 -11.18 2.38 -12.94
N ASP A 181 -12.30 1.67 -12.82
CA ASP A 181 -12.61 0.81 -11.68
C ASP A 181 -11.63 -0.36 -11.52
N ALA A 182 -11.02 -0.80 -12.61
CA ALA A 182 -9.97 -1.82 -12.67
C ALA A 182 -8.56 -1.27 -12.36
N SER A 183 -8.43 0.01 -12.01
CA SER A 183 -7.14 0.63 -11.70
C SER A 183 -6.76 0.51 -10.22
N TYR A 184 -5.47 0.30 -9.94
CA TYR A 184 -4.94 0.38 -8.57
C TYR A 184 -5.07 1.79 -7.99
N GLU A 185 -5.17 2.80 -8.85
CA GLU A 185 -5.27 4.21 -8.50
C GLU A 185 -6.66 4.63 -8.07
N PHE A 186 -7.69 3.81 -8.27
CA PHE A 186 -9.07 4.20 -7.95
C PHE A 186 -9.22 4.49 -6.45
N GLY A 187 -9.73 5.69 -6.13
CA GLY A 187 -9.69 6.26 -4.77
C GLY A 187 -10.63 5.64 -3.73
N ALA A 188 -11.35 4.57 -4.05
CA ALA A 188 -12.27 3.94 -3.11
C ALA A 188 -12.31 2.41 -3.29
N SER A 189 -12.08 1.66 -2.21
CA SER A 189 -12.06 0.19 -2.18
C SER A 189 -13.43 -0.46 -2.37
N ASN A 190 -14.54 0.28 -2.24
CA ASN A 190 -15.90 -0.23 -2.29
C ASN A 190 -16.41 -0.54 -3.72
N ARG A 191 -15.68 -1.40 -4.45
CA ARG A 191 -16.01 -1.80 -5.83
C ARG A 191 -15.70 -3.26 -6.07
N VAL A 192 -16.43 -3.90 -6.99
CA VAL A 192 -16.26 -5.33 -7.31
C VAL A 192 -14.85 -5.64 -7.80
N ALA A 193 -14.27 -4.78 -8.66
CA ALA A 193 -12.95 -4.99 -9.22
C ALA A 193 -11.85 -5.14 -8.16
N GLN A 194 -11.97 -4.45 -7.02
CA GLN A 194 -11.05 -4.56 -5.88
C GLN A 194 -10.96 -6.00 -5.34
N TYR A 195 -12.01 -6.79 -5.40
CA TYR A 195 -12.10 -8.10 -4.73
C TYR A 195 -12.16 -9.29 -5.70
N TYR A 196 -12.80 -9.09 -6.85
CA TYR A 196 -13.11 -10.17 -7.81
C TYR A 196 -12.71 -9.84 -9.25
N GLY A 197 -12.21 -8.62 -9.52
CA GLY A 197 -11.75 -8.23 -10.86
C GLY A 197 -10.25 -8.39 -11.07
N LEU A 198 -9.83 -8.12 -12.31
CA LEU A 198 -8.43 -7.90 -12.65
C LEU A 198 -8.06 -6.45 -12.36
N MET A 199 -6.84 -6.25 -11.87
CA MET A 199 -6.31 -4.94 -11.55
C MET A 199 -5.14 -4.58 -12.47
N ARG A 200 -4.98 -3.30 -12.78
CA ARG A 200 -3.86 -2.78 -13.56
C ARG A 200 -3.44 -1.41 -13.06
N TRP A 201 -2.21 -1.02 -13.40
CA TRP A 201 -1.83 0.37 -13.37
C TRP A 201 -2.45 1.10 -14.56
N SER A 202 -2.83 2.36 -14.34
CA SER A 202 -3.45 3.25 -15.29
C SER A 202 -2.62 4.54 -15.35
N VAL A 203 -3.13 5.65 -14.82
CA VAL A 203 -2.47 6.96 -14.85
C VAL A 203 -1.15 7.03 -14.07
N ALA A 204 -0.95 6.20 -13.03
CA ALA A 204 0.28 6.19 -12.26
C ALA A 204 1.42 5.44 -12.96
N TYR A 205 1.09 4.60 -13.96
CA TYR A 205 2.07 3.75 -14.62
C TYR A 205 3.30 4.50 -15.16
N PRO A 206 3.17 5.59 -15.95
CA PRO A 206 4.34 6.29 -16.49
C PRO A 206 5.22 6.87 -15.38
N ALA A 207 4.63 7.40 -14.32
CA ALA A 207 5.35 7.95 -13.18
C ALA A 207 6.06 6.86 -12.37
N LEU A 208 5.47 5.66 -12.24
CA LEU A 208 6.13 4.50 -11.63
C LEU A 208 7.34 4.05 -12.45
N VAL A 209 7.23 4.03 -13.78
CA VAL A 209 8.36 3.71 -14.67
C VAL A 209 9.49 4.73 -14.50
N GLU A 210 9.18 6.03 -14.44
CA GLU A 210 10.19 7.06 -14.20
C GLU A 210 10.84 6.93 -12.81
N ARG A 211 10.04 6.65 -11.78
CA ARG A 211 10.48 6.66 -10.39
C ARG A 211 11.27 5.41 -9.98
N LEU A 212 10.83 4.24 -10.43
CA LEU A 212 11.38 2.94 -10.02
C LEU A 212 12.22 2.27 -11.10
N ALA A 213 12.10 2.71 -12.36
CA ALA A 213 12.59 1.99 -13.54
C ALA A 213 12.02 0.56 -13.67
N ARG A 214 12.08 0.03 -14.90
CA ARG A 214 11.69 -1.35 -15.16
C ARG A 214 12.81 -2.32 -14.80
N ARG A 215 12.46 -3.54 -14.40
CA ARG A 215 13.44 -4.63 -14.32
C ARG A 215 13.97 -4.93 -15.73
N PRO A 216 15.27 -5.22 -15.87
CA PRO A 216 15.84 -5.65 -17.14
C PRO A 216 15.25 -6.98 -17.61
#